data_AF-A0A822CVU6-F1
#
_entry.id   AF-A0A822CVU6-F1
#
_cell.length_a   1.000
_cell.length_b   1.000
_cell.length_c   1.000
_cell.angle_alpha   90.00
_cell.angle_beta   90.00
_cell.angle_gamma   90.00
#
_symmetry.space_group_name_H-M   'P 1'
#
loop_
_entity.id
_entity.type
_entity.pdbx_description
1 polymer ?
#
loop_
_entity_poly.entity_id
_entity_poly.type
_entity_poly.pdbx_seq_one_letter_code
_entity_poly.pdbx_strand_id
1 'polypeptide(L)'
;CAHTACSAKIHTNTNNQLTKMTGEHSHVPEKETIVVREFREKIKQRAIEETTPIPRIYDEECAKAMLPTAAIAVLPIVMFC
;
A
#
# COMPACT_ATOMS: atom_id res chain seq x y z
N CYS A 1 14.35 -2.97 0.21
CA CYS A 1 13.32 -3.91 0.69
C CYS A 1 12.99 -3.54 2.13
N ALA A 2 11.75 -3.72 2.59
CA ALA A 2 11.40 -3.50 4.00
C ALA A 2 11.89 -4.63 4.93
N HIS A 3 12.21 -5.81 4.37
CA HIS A 3 12.73 -6.94 5.14
C HIS A 3 14.18 -6.69 5.57
N THR A 4 14.45 -6.75 6.87
CA THR A 4 15.74 -6.35 7.49
C THR A 4 16.93 -7.20 7.02
N ALA A 5 16.70 -8.46 6.68
CA ALA A 5 17.72 -9.38 6.16
C ALA A 5 17.88 -9.34 4.63
N CYS A 6 17.16 -8.45 3.93
CA CYS A 6 17.20 -8.37 2.47
C CYS A 6 18.14 -7.27 1.97
N SER A 7 19.06 -7.62 1.07
CA SER A 7 20.04 -6.69 0.48
C SER A 7 19.51 -5.88 -0.70
N ALA A 8 18.31 -6.20 -1.21
CA ALA A 8 17.71 -5.51 -2.35
C ALA A 8 17.35 -4.05 -2.02
N LYS A 9 17.90 -3.12 -2.79
CA LYS A 9 17.70 -1.67 -2.66
C LYS A 9 17.31 -1.06 -3.99
N ILE A 10 16.40 -0.10 -3.92
CA ILE A 10 15.93 0.68 -5.06
C ILE A 10 16.20 2.14 -4.74
N HIS A 11 16.77 2.87 -5.69
CA HIS A 11 16.93 4.31 -5.65
C HIS A 11 15.96 4.93 -6.65
N THR A 12 15.24 5.94 -6.21
CA THR A 12 14.36 6.75 -7.04
C THR A 12 14.81 8.21 -6.99
N ASN A 13 14.52 8.97 -8.03
CA ASN A 13 14.68 10.42 -8.00
C ASN A 13 13.47 11.09 -7.32
N THR A 14 13.48 12.42 -7.25
CA THR A 14 12.38 13.24 -6.69
C THR A 14 11.07 13.15 -7.48
N ASN A 15 11.12 12.66 -8.72
CA ASN A 15 9.95 12.43 -9.58
C ASN A 15 9.44 10.99 -9.50
N ASN A 16 9.85 10.22 -8.48
CA ASN A 16 9.53 8.79 -8.31
C ASN A 16 9.96 7.89 -9.49
N GLN A 17 10.92 8.32 -10.31
CA GLN A 17 11.45 7.50 -11.40
C GLN A 17 12.58 6.62 -10.88
N LEU A 18 12.59 5.37 -11.32
CA LEU A 18 13.64 4.41 -10.97
C LEU A 18 14.98 4.87 -11.55
N THR A 19 15.99 5.03 -10.69
CA THR A 19 17.35 5.40 -11.11
C THR A 19 18.31 4.24 -11.02
N LYS A 20 18.21 3.42 -9.97
CA LYS A 20 19.12 2.29 -9.76
C LYS A 20 18.46 1.19 -8.94
N MET A 21 18.72 -0.06 -9.32
CA MET A 21 18.43 -1.25 -8.51
C MET A 21 19.74 -1.93 -8.13
N THR A 22 19.84 -2.46 -6.92
CA THR A 22 21.03 -3.16 -6.43
C THR A 22 20.63 -4.29 -5.49
N GLY A 23 21.29 -5.43 -5.59
CA GLY A 23 20.98 -6.63 -4.82
C GLY A 23 19.74 -7.37 -5.33
N GLU A 24 19.55 -8.58 -4.84
CA GLU A 24 18.43 -9.45 -5.19
C GLU A 24 17.61 -9.79 -3.94
N HIS A 25 16.32 -10.06 -4.14
CA HIS A 25 15.45 -10.49 -3.05
C HIS A 25 15.78 -11.95 -2.69
N SER A 26 16.12 -12.17 -1.42
CA SER A 26 16.36 -13.50 -0.84
C SER A 26 15.12 -14.12 -0.21
N HIS A 27 13.95 -13.53 -0.42
CA HIS A 27 12.69 -13.95 0.19
C HIS A 27 11.54 -13.74 -0.79
N VAL A 28 10.43 -14.45 -0.54
CA VAL A 28 9.19 -14.24 -1.29
C VAL A 28 8.53 -12.92 -0.86
N PRO A 29 7.80 -12.25 -1.77
CA PRO A 29 7.00 -11.08 -1.40
C PRO A 29 5.86 -11.48 -0.46
N GLU A 30 5.61 -10.64 0.54
CA GLU A 30 4.49 -10.81 1.48
C GLU A 30 3.20 -10.29 0.82
N LYS A 31 2.33 -11.22 0.41
CA LYS A 31 1.15 -10.92 -0.42
C LYS A 31 0.20 -9.93 0.25
N GLU A 32 0.03 -10.05 1.56
CA GLU A 32 -0.85 -9.22 2.37
C GLU A 32 -0.42 -7.75 2.30
N THR A 33 0.88 -7.47 2.38
CA THR A 33 1.41 -6.10 2.29
C THR A 33 1.20 -5.49 0.91
N ILE A 34 1.26 -6.31 -0.15
CA ILE A 34 1.01 -5.87 -1.51
C ILE A 34 -0.47 -5.51 -1.67
N VAL A 35 -1.38 -6.37 -1.21
CA VAL A 35 -2.83 -6.13 -1.26
C VAL A 35 -3.21 -4.87 -0.47
N VAL A 36 -2.66 -4.69 0.74
CA VAL A 36 -2.90 -3.49 1.55
C VAL A 36 -2.35 -2.23 0.86
N ARG A 37 -1.20 -2.32 0.19
CA ARG A 37 -0.64 -1.21 -0.58
C ARG A 37 -1.54 -0.83 -1.74
N GLU A 38 -1.98 -1.80 -2.54
CA GLU A 38 -2.90 -1.57 -3.67
C GLU A 38 -4.20 -0.93 -3.22
N PHE A 39 -4.77 -1.40 -2.11
CA PHE A 39 -5.96 -0.82 -1.49
C PHE A 39 -5.75 0.66 -1.12
N ARG A 40 -4.63 0.99 -0.49
CA ARG A 40 -4.29 2.38 -0.11
C ARG A 40 -4.12 3.28 -1.33
N GLU A 41 -3.46 2.79 -2.39
CA GLU A 41 -3.29 3.57 -3.62
C GLU A 41 -4.64 3.85 -4.29
N LYS A 42 -5.58 2.90 -4.26
CA LYS A 42 -6.93 3.10 -4.79
C LYS A 42 -7.69 4.20 -4.04
N ILE A 43 -7.61 4.22 -2.71
CA ILE A 43 -8.23 5.28 -1.90
C ILE A 43 -7.59 6.64 -2.19
N LYS A 44 -6.25 6.71 -2.24
CA LYS A 44 -5.54 7.96 -2.57
C LYS A 44 -5.93 8.49 -3.95
N GLN A 45 -6.02 7.61 -4.94
CA GLN A 45 -6.41 7.98 -6.29
C GLN A 45 -7.81 8.61 -6.29
N ARG A 46 -8.80 7.94 -5.67
CA ARG A 46 -10.15 8.48 -5.55
C ARG A 46 -10.20 9.80 -4.76
N ALA A 47 -9.39 9.93 -3.71
CA ALA A 47 -9.34 11.17 -2.92
C ALA A 47 -8.77 12.37 -3.70
N ILE A 48 -8.01 12.13 -4.76
CA ILE A 48 -7.53 13.17 -5.68
C ILE A 48 -8.59 13.49 -6.75
N GLU A 49 -9.28 12.47 -7.25
CA GLU A 49 -10.22 12.58 -8.38
C GLU A 49 -11.62 13.06 -7.96
N GLU A 50 -12.03 12.77 -6.73
CA GLU A 50 -13.37 13.04 -6.23
C GLU A 50 -13.35 14.07 -5.10
N THR A 51 -14.44 14.82 -4.95
CA THR A 51 -14.70 15.67 -3.78
C THR A 51 -15.33 14.90 -2.61
N THR A 52 -15.52 13.59 -2.76
CA THR A 52 -16.04 12.70 -1.71
C THR A 52 -15.08 12.70 -0.51
N PRO A 53 -15.56 12.88 0.73
CA PRO A 53 -14.70 12.82 1.91
C PRO A 53 -13.94 11.49 1.99
N ILE A 54 -12.63 11.54 2.27
CA ILE A 54 -11.75 10.37 2.39
C ILE A 54 -12.35 9.24 3.25
N PRO A 55 -12.99 9.53 4.41
CA PRO A 55 -13.55 8.45 5.21
C PRO A 55 -14.69 7.70 4.51
N ARG A 56 -15.50 8.40 3.73
CA ARG A 56 -16.57 7.78 2.94
C ARG A 56 -16.00 6.94 1.79
N ILE A 57 -14.94 7.42 1.13
CA ILE A 57 -14.20 6.64 0.13
C ILE A 57 -13.67 5.35 0.77
N TYR A 58 -13.11 5.44 1.98
CA TYR A 58 -12.57 4.29 2.71
C TYR A 58 -13.66 3.25 3.00
N ASP A 59 -14.79 3.67 3.57
CA ASP A 59 -15.90 2.76 3.88
C ASP A 59 -16.45 2.07 2.62
N GLU A 60 -16.61 2.81 1.53
CA GLU A 60 -17.04 2.27 0.24
C GLU A 60 -16.05 1.26 -0.34
N GLU A 61 -14.74 1.55 -0.26
CA GLU A 61 -13.72 0.63 -0.75
C GLU A 61 -13.55 -0.60 0.14
N CYS A 62 -13.68 -0.46 1.47
CA CYS A 62 -13.74 -1.58 2.41
C CYS A 62 -14.94 -2.49 2.13
N ALA A 63 -16.12 -1.93 1.86
CA ALA A 63 -17.31 -2.70 1.52
C ALA A 63 -17.18 -3.47 0.20
N LYS A 64 -16.44 -2.91 -0.78
CA LYS A 64 -16.16 -3.57 -2.06
C LYS A 64 -15.05 -4.62 -1.95
N ALA A 65 -14.07 -4.38 -1.10
CA ALA A 65 -12.88 -5.21 -1.01
C ALA A 65 -13.14 -6.43 -0.12
N MET A 66 -13.19 -7.61 -0.74
CA MET A 66 -13.12 -8.89 -0.02
C MET A 66 -11.67 -9.14 0.45
N LEU A 67 -11.15 -8.25 1.29
CA LEU A 67 -9.80 -8.36 1.81
C LEU A 67 -9.69 -9.61 2.70
N PRO A 68 -8.58 -10.38 2.59
CA PRO A 68 -8.35 -11.49 3.50
C PRO A 68 -8.25 -10.96 4.94
N THR A 69 -8.71 -11.75 5.92
CA THR A 69 -8.76 -11.35 7.34
C THR A 69 -7.42 -10.82 7.86
N ALA A 70 -6.31 -11.42 7.41
CA ALA A 70 -4.96 -10.97 7.75
C ALA A 70 -4.63 -9.56 7.22
N ALA A 71 -5.10 -9.20 6.01
CA ALA A 71 -4.89 -7.87 5.44
C ALA A 71 -5.71 -6.80 6.15
N ILE A 72 -6.94 -7.14 6.60
CA ILE A 72 -7.79 -6.25 7.39
C ILE A 72 -7.10 -5.87 8.70
N ALA A 73 -6.44 -6.83 9.37
CA ALA A 73 -5.73 -6.59 10.63
C ALA A 73 -4.54 -5.61 10.50
N VAL A 74 -4.02 -5.41 9.29
CA VAL A 74 -2.87 -4.52 8.99
C VAL A 74 -3.34 -3.14 8.47
N LEU A 75 -4.64 -2.98 8.20
CA LEU A 75 -5.20 -1.67 7.93
C LEU A 75 -5.19 -0.83 9.22
N PRO A 76 -4.83 0.47 9.14
CA PRO A 76 -4.92 1.33 10.31
C PRO A 76 -6.38 1.40 10.76
N ILE A 77 -6.66 0.94 11.98
CA ILE A 77 -8.02 0.89 12.57
C ILE A 77 -8.56 2.30 12.88
N VAL A 78 -7.77 3.36 12.75
CA VAL A 78 -8.16 4.69 13.23
C VAL A 78 -7.79 5.80 12.27
N MET A 79 -8.80 6.44 11.70
CA MET A 79 -8.78 7.88 11.45
C MET A 79 -10.14 8.52 11.81
N PHE A 80 -10.71 8.08 12.94
CA PHE A 80 -11.87 8.70 13.59
C PHE A 80 -11.64 8.73 15.11
N CYS A 81 -10.89 9.74 15.56
CA CYS A 81 -11.09 10.42 16.84
C CYS A 81 -10.91 11.91 16.56
#